data_AF-A0A3D2NUY3-F1
#
_entry.id   AF-A0A3D2NUY3-F1
#
_cell.length_a   1.000
_cell.length_b   1.000
_cell.length_c   1.000
_cell.angle_alpha   90.00
_cell.angle_beta   90.00
_cell.angle_gamma   90.00
#
_symmetry.space_group_name_H-M   'P 1'
#
loop_
_entity.id
_entity.type
_entity.pdbx_description
1 polymer ?
#
loop_
_entity_poly.entity_id
_entity_poly.type
_entity_poly.pdbx_seq_one_letter_code
_entity_poly.pdbx_strand_id
1 'polypeptide(L)'
;QNFIFAEGGQTNKHAHKLLRGRSFQVALLAECAALKLLEALELPPTSQIINAAGKFLIVAPNTKAAQQAVERVRTEFNNWCLQHTYGEIGIGLATTAASCNDFSRGNFGALQKKLFEELDKAKHHRFDLCAKTSPAVFDGFLNEFNN
;
A
#
# COMPACT_ATOMS: atom_id res chain seq x y z
N GLN A 1 10.93 4.32 0.07
CA GLN A 1 12.17 4.87 0.68
C GLN A 1 12.53 6.22 0.07
N ASN A 2 12.52 6.35 -1.25
CA ASN A 2 12.81 7.62 -1.96
C ASN A 2 11.97 8.82 -1.47
N PHE A 3 10.66 8.63 -1.22
CA PHE A 3 9.79 9.69 -0.70
C PHE A 3 10.30 10.32 0.61
N ILE A 4 10.77 9.51 1.56
CA ILE A 4 11.25 10.00 2.87
C ILE A 4 12.52 10.84 2.69
N PHE A 5 13.44 10.37 1.83
CA PHE A 5 14.78 10.94 1.65
C PHE A 5 14.92 11.87 0.44
N ALA A 6 13.85 12.21 -0.27
CA ALA A 6 13.91 13.08 -1.44
C ALA A 6 14.48 14.47 -1.06
N GLU A 7 15.58 14.87 -1.70
CA GLU A 7 16.27 16.14 -1.48
C GLU A 7 15.78 17.24 -2.44
N GLY A 8 15.66 18.49 -1.96
CA GLY A 8 15.28 19.65 -2.77
C GLY A 8 14.66 20.81 -1.97
N GLY A 9 15.08 22.05 -2.28
CA GLY A 9 14.52 23.32 -1.77
C GLY A 9 14.75 23.63 -0.28
N GLN A 10 15.63 24.60 0.04
CA GLN A 10 15.89 25.16 1.40
C GLN A 10 15.96 24.14 2.56
N THR A 11 16.31 22.88 2.28
CA THR A 11 16.01 21.74 3.16
C THR A 11 16.94 21.64 4.38
N ASN A 12 17.99 22.45 4.46
CA ASN A 12 19.05 22.26 5.46
C ASN A 12 18.72 22.76 6.87
N LYS A 13 17.87 23.78 7.05
CA LYS A 13 17.61 24.32 8.40
C LYS A 13 16.68 23.42 9.26
N HIS A 14 15.83 22.60 8.64
CA HIS A 14 14.83 21.77 9.35
C HIS A 14 14.67 20.34 8.79
N ALA A 15 15.69 19.80 8.12
CA ALA A 15 15.65 18.46 7.50
C ALA A 15 15.10 17.37 8.44
N HIS A 16 15.49 17.37 9.71
CA HIS A 16 15.03 16.40 10.70
C HIS A 16 13.51 16.46 10.99
N LYS A 17 12.89 17.65 10.94
CA LYS A 17 11.44 17.80 11.10
C LYS A 17 10.69 17.28 9.87
N LEU A 18 11.19 17.58 8.68
CA LEU A 18 10.63 17.11 7.41
C LEU A 18 10.73 15.58 7.29
N LEU A 19 11.88 14.99 7.64
CA LEU A 19 12.08 13.54 7.68
C LEU A 19 11.06 12.86 8.61
N ARG A 20 10.91 13.36 9.83
CA ARG A 20 9.91 12.84 10.79
C ARG A 20 8.48 12.99 10.27
N GLY A 21 8.15 14.14 9.67
CA GLY A 21 6.85 14.38 9.07
C GLY A 21 6.53 13.39 7.95
N ARG A 22 7.48 13.15 7.05
CA ARG A 22 7.33 12.18 5.95
C ARG A 22 7.23 10.74 6.47
N SER A 23 8.01 10.37 7.48
CA SER A 23 7.88 9.05 8.13
C SER A 23 6.51 8.87 8.77
N PHE A 24 6.00 9.89 9.47
CA PHE A 24 4.66 9.87 10.04
C PHE A 24 3.58 9.77 8.96
N GLN A 25 3.70 10.52 7.86
CA GLN A 25 2.77 10.46 6.73
C GLN A 25 2.68 9.06 6.13
N VAL A 26 3.81 8.38 5.93
CA VAL A 26 3.84 7.00 5.42
C VAL A 26 3.19 6.02 6.40
N ALA A 27 3.46 6.16 7.70
CA ALA A 27 2.84 5.33 8.72
C ALA A 27 1.32 5.53 8.76
N LEU A 28 0.87 6.79 8.82
CA LEU A 28 -0.55 7.12 8.85
C LEU A 28 -1.30 6.65 7.59
N LEU A 29 -0.66 6.76 6.42
CA LEU A 29 -1.25 6.24 5.19
C LEU A 29 -1.43 4.72 5.24
N ALA A 30 -0.45 3.98 5.77
CA ALA A 30 -0.56 2.53 5.94
C ALA A 30 -1.64 2.15 6.95
N GLU A 31 -1.79 2.90 8.04
CA GLU A 31 -2.87 2.74 9.03
C GLU A 31 -4.26 2.93 8.39
N CYS A 32 -4.46 4.03 7.67
CA CYS A 32 -5.71 4.30 6.96
C CYS A 32 -6.00 3.25 5.90
N ALA A 33 -4.98 2.77 5.19
CA ALA A 33 -5.13 1.72 4.19
C ALA A 33 -5.54 0.38 4.83
N ALA A 34 -4.95 0.02 5.97
CA ALA A 34 -5.34 -1.17 6.71
C ALA A 34 -6.80 -1.07 7.19
N LEU A 35 -7.19 0.06 7.76
CA LEU A 35 -8.56 0.32 8.22
C LEU A 35 -9.56 0.21 7.06
N LYS A 36 -9.29 0.89 5.95
CA LYS A 36 -10.15 0.85 4.75
C LYS A 36 -10.34 -0.57 4.22
N LEU A 37 -9.28 -1.37 4.24
CA LEU A 37 -9.34 -2.76 3.78
C LEU A 37 -10.12 -3.64 4.77
N LEU A 38 -9.95 -3.46 6.08
CA LEU A 38 -10.74 -4.16 7.09
C LEU A 38 -12.24 -3.84 6.97
N GLU A 39 -12.60 -2.57 6.79
CA GLU A 39 -14.00 -2.15 6.56
C GLU A 39 -14.57 -2.80 5.30
N ALA A 40 -13.83 -2.80 4.20
CA ALA A 40 -14.25 -3.40 2.94
C ALA A 40 -14.42 -4.92 3.01
N LEU A 41 -13.69 -5.58 3.91
CA LEU A 41 -13.77 -7.01 4.18
C LEU A 41 -14.77 -7.35 5.30
N GLU A 42 -15.37 -6.33 5.93
CA GLU A 42 -16.23 -6.47 7.11
C GLU A 42 -15.54 -7.23 8.26
N LEU A 43 -14.23 -6.98 8.45
CA LEU A 43 -13.41 -7.66 9.45
C LEU A 43 -13.12 -6.76 10.66
N PRO A 44 -13.08 -7.33 11.87
CA PRO A 44 -12.67 -6.61 13.06
C PRO A 44 -11.16 -6.32 13.05
N PRO A 45 -10.68 -5.36 13.85
CA PRO A 45 -9.25 -5.07 13.99
C PRO A 45 -8.39 -6.28 14.41
N THR A 46 -8.99 -7.28 15.08
CA THR A 46 -8.30 -8.51 15.48
C THR A 46 -7.84 -9.37 14.31
N SER A 47 -8.34 -9.13 13.09
CA SER A 47 -7.89 -9.79 11.87
C SER A 47 -6.55 -9.25 11.34
N GLN A 48 -6.09 -8.10 11.86
CA GLN A 48 -4.78 -7.54 11.54
C GLN A 48 -3.71 -8.12 12.48
N ILE A 49 -2.77 -8.86 11.90
CA ILE A 49 -1.69 -9.53 12.65
C ILE A 49 -0.45 -8.66 12.77
N ILE A 50 -0.18 -7.84 11.74
CA ILE A 50 0.98 -6.94 11.70
C ILE A 50 0.49 -5.55 11.31
N ASN A 51 1.03 -4.56 12.00
CA ASN A 51 0.93 -3.17 11.61
C ASN A 51 2.22 -2.45 12.03
N ALA A 52 3.19 -2.38 11.11
CA ALA A 52 4.52 -1.87 11.42
C ALA A 52 5.26 -1.40 10.17
N ALA A 53 6.06 -0.34 10.33
CA ALA A 53 6.97 0.17 9.29
C ALA A 53 6.30 0.41 7.92
N GLY A 54 5.07 0.94 7.91
CA GLY A 54 4.32 1.20 6.69
C GLY A 54 3.80 -0.06 5.99
N LYS A 55 3.72 -1.19 6.70
CA LYS A 55 3.18 -2.47 6.22
C LYS A 55 2.12 -2.99 7.19
N PHE A 56 1.12 -3.65 6.64
CA PHE A 56 0.15 -4.39 7.43
C PHE A 56 -0.03 -5.80 6.87
N LEU A 57 -0.47 -6.71 7.74
CA LEU A 57 -0.84 -8.08 7.39
C LEU A 57 -2.22 -8.38 7.97
N ILE A 58 -3.15 -8.78 7.12
CA ILE A 58 -4.52 -9.15 7.49
C ILE A 58 -4.77 -10.59 7.10
N VAL A 59 -5.37 -11.37 7.99
CA VAL A 59 -5.93 -12.68 7.67
C VAL A 59 -7.42 -12.54 7.42
N ALA A 60 -7.86 -12.98 6.24
CA ALA A 60 -9.23 -12.83 5.77
C ALA A 60 -9.75 -14.16 5.18
N PRO A 61 -11.08 -14.36 5.15
CA PRO A 61 -11.69 -15.50 4.47
C PRO A 61 -11.33 -15.53 2.97
N ASN A 62 -11.01 -16.70 2.42
CA ASN A 62 -10.71 -16.87 1.00
C ASN A 62 -12.00 -17.08 0.17
N THR A 63 -12.95 -16.16 0.28
CA THR A 63 -14.19 -16.18 -0.51
C THR A 63 -14.06 -15.33 -1.77
N LYS A 64 -14.91 -15.58 -2.78
CA LYS A 64 -14.97 -14.71 -3.98
C LYS A 64 -15.28 -13.26 -3.63
N ALA A 65 -16.16 -13.03 -2.65
CA ALA A 65 -16.53 -11.69 -2.21
C ALA A 65 -15.34 -10.95 -1.57
N ALA A 66 -14.55 -11.62 -0.72
CA ALA A 66 -13.34 -11.05 -0.15
C ALA A 66 -12.30 -10.72 -1.22
N GLN A 67 -12.09 -11.62 -2.19
CA GLN A 67 -11.20 -11.36 -3.33
C GLN A 67 -11.63 -10.13 -4.13
N GLN A 68 -12.93 -9.99 -4.42
CA GLN A 68 -13.49 -8.82 -5.11
C GLN A 68 -13.33 -7.53 -4.30
N ALA A 69 -13.51 -7.59 -2.97
CA ALA A 69 -13.30 -6.45 -2.09
C ALA A 69 -11.84 -5.99 -2.10
N VAL A 70 -10.87 -6.92 -2.07
CA VAL A 70 -9.44 -6.59 -2.17
C VAL A 70 -9.13 -5.89 -3.49
N GLU A 71 -9.62 -6.39 -4.62
CA GLU A 71 -9.34 -5.78 -5.93
C GLU A 71 -10.02 -4.42 -6.11
N ARG A 72 -11.21 -4.23 -5.55
CA ARG A 72 -11.87 -2.91 -5.48
C ARG A 72 -11.01 -1.93 -4.67
N VAL A 73 -10.60 -2.30 -3.47
CA VAL A 73 -9.77 -1.45 -2.60
C VAL A 73 -8.41 -1.15 -3.23
N ARG A 74 -7.79 -2.13 -3.91
CA ARG A 74 -6.57 -1.92 -4.71
C ARG A 74 -6.75 -0.80 -5.74
N THR A 75 -7.86 -0.84 -6.47
CA THR A 75 -8.19 0.17 -7.47
C THR A 75 -8.41 1.55 -6.83
N GLU A 76 -9.14 1.61 -5.71
CA GLU A 76 -9.34 2.84 -4.93
C GLU A 76 -8.01 3.44 -4.48
N PHE A 77 -7.09 2.62 -3.96
CA PHE A 77 -5.75 3.08 -3.55
C PHE A 77 -4.91 3.57 -4.71
N ASN A 78 -4.90 2.86 -5.83
CA ASN A 78 -4.17 3.29 -7.02
C ASN A 78 -4.67 4.66 -7.51
N ASN A 79 -5.99 4.81 -7.65
CA ASN A 79 -6.60 6.05 -8.08
C ASN A 79 -6.29 7.20 -7.12
N TRP A 80 -6.43 6.96 -5.80
CA TRP A 80 -6.12 7.98 -4.80
C TRP A 80 -4.66 8.42 -4.87
N CYS A 81 -3.72 7.47 -4.97
CA CYS A 81 -2.28 7.74 -5.05
C CYS A 81 -1.91 8.52 -6.32
N LEU A 82 -2.49 8.16 -7.47
CA LEU A 82 -2.27 8.88 -8.73
C LEU A 82 -2.80 10.32 -8.64
N GLN A 83 -4.01 10.50 -8.12
CA GLN A 83 -4.66 11.81 -8.02
C GLN A 83 -3.96 12.76 -7.04
N HIS A 84 -3.52 12.27 -5.89
CA HIS A 84 -3.06 13.14 -4.79
C HIS A 84 -1.53 13.21 -4.65
N THR A 85 -0.81 12.29 -5.28
CA THR A 85 0.65 12.20 -5.14
C THR A 85 1.36 12.04 -6.47
N TYR A 86 0.65 12.10 -7.60
CA TYR A 86 1.21 11.88 -8.93
C TYR A 86 1.96 10.53 -9.05
N GLY A 87 1.57 9.55 -8.23
CA GLY A 87 2.23 8.25 -8.15
C GLY A 87 3.59 8.24 -7.42
N GLU A 88 3.99 9.32 -6.75
CA GLU A 88 5.19 9.32 -5.90
C GLU A 88 5.05 8.35 -4.72
N ILE A 89 3.85 8.27 -4.14
CA ILE A 89 3.47 7.31 -3.11
C ILE A 89 2.55 6.26 -3.72
N GLY A 90 2.67 5.00 -3.32
CA GLY A 90 1.75 3.94 -3.73
C GLY A 90 1.52 2.94 -2.60
N ILE A 91 0.32 2.36 -2.57
CA ILE A 91 -0.05 1.29 -1.64
C ILE A 91 -0.16 -0.01 -2.44
N GLY A 92 0.75 -0.94 -2.20
CA GLY A 92 0.73 -2.27 -2.82
C GLY A 92 -0.02 -3.28 -1.94
N LEU A 93 -0.97 -3.99 -2.52
CA LEU A 93 -1.64 -5.13 -1.89
C LEU A 93 -1.17 -6.44 -2.54
N ALA A 94 -1.02 -7.49 -1.74
CA ALA A 94 -0.78 -8.83 -2.24
C ALA A 94 -1.55 -9.82 -1.37
N THR A 95 -2.04 -10.89 -1.99
CA THR A 95 -2.81 -11.93 -1.31
C THR A 95 -2.19 -13.28 -1.61
N THR A 96 -2.36 -14.22 -0.68
CA THR A 96 -1.96 -15.61 -0.87
C THR A 96 -3.00 -16.48 -0.17
N ALA A 97 -3.62 -17.39 -0.92
CA ALA A 97 -4.52 -18.36 -0.35
C ALA A 97 -3.77 -19.27 0.64
N ALA A 98 -4.39 -19.53 1.78
CA ALA A 98 -3.86 -20.36 2.84
C ALA A 98 -4.95 -21.30 3.37
N SER A 99 -4.53 -22.43 3.91
CA SER A 99 -5.32 -23.40 4.66
C SER A 99 -4.90 -23.39 6.13
N CYS A 100 -5.69 -24.01 7.02
CA CYS A 100 -5.33 -24.13 8.43
C CYS A 100 -3.96 -24.81 8.64
N ASN A 101 -3.60 -25.77 7.78
CA ASN A 101 -2.33 -26.50 7.87
C ASN A 101 -1.11 -25.62 7.59
N ASP A 102 -1.28 -24.52 6.85
CA ASP A 102 -0.21 -23.59 6.53
C ASP A 102 0.22 -22.75 7.74
N PHE A 103 -0.63 -22.64 8.78
CA PHE A 103 -0.32 -21.94 10.03
C PHE A 103 0.42 -22.81 11.05
N SER A 104 0.73 -24.06 10.72
CA SER A 104 1.50 -24.95 11.59
C SER A 104 3.00 -24.60 11.60
N ARG A 105 3.71 -25.00 12.68
CA ARG A 105 5.13 -24.67 12.94
C ARG A 105 6.11 -25.04 11.82
N GLY A 106 5.76 -25.98 10.94
CA GLY A 106 6.59 -26.38 9.79
C GLY A 106 6.25 -25.68 8.48
N ASN A 107 5.02 -25.19 8.30
CA ASN A 107 4.53 -24.69 7.01
C ASN A 107 4.46 -23.16 6.95
N PHE A 108 4.41 -22.49 8.11
CA PHE A 108 4.21 -21.04 8.17
C PHE A 108 5.31 -20.24 7.46
N GLY A 109 6.57 -20.71 7.54
CA GLY A 109 7.68 -20.06 6.83
C GLY A 109 7.51 -20.11 5.30
N ALA A 110 6.99 -21.22 4.77
CA ALA A 110 6.71 -21.35 3.34
C ALA A 110 5.55 -20.45 2.91
N LEU A 111 4.49 -20.34 3.73
CA LEU A 111 3.38 -19.41 3.49
C LEU A 111 3.86 -17.96 3.45
N GLN A 112 4.68 -17.54 4.42
CA GLN A 112 5.25 -16.20 4.45
C GLN A 112 6.12 -15.92 3.23
N LYS A 113 6.97 -16.86 2.84
CA LYS A 113 7.82 -16.74 1.66
C LYS A 113 6.99 -16.50 0.40
N LYS A 114 5.95 -17.31 0.19
CA LYS A 114 5.02 -17.17 -0.94
C LYS A 114 4.33 -15.82 -0.94
N LEU A 115 3.86 -15.36 0.23
CA LEU A 115 3.24 -14.03 0.35
C LEU A 115 4.22 -12.90 0.01
N PHE A 116 5.48 -13.00 0.44
CA PHE A 116 6.48 -11.99 0.10
C PHE A 116 6.85 -11.99 -1.39
N GLU A 117 6.88 -13.15 -2.04
CA GLU A 117 7.05 -13.25 -3.49
C GLU A 117 5.91 -12.56 -4.24
N GLU A 118 4.65 -12.78 -3.82
CA GLU A 118 3.49 -12.08 -4.40
C GLU A 118 3.54 -10.56 -4.13
N LEU A 119 3.98 -10.16 -2.95
CA LEU A 119 4.19 -8.74 -2.63
C LEU A 119 5.27 -8.13 -3.52
N ASP A 120 6.33 -8.86 -3.82
CA ASP A 120 7.39 -8.35 -4.69
C ASP A 120 6.93 -8.19 -6.13
N LYS A 121 6.15 -9.14 -6.66
CA LYS A 121 5.47 -8.98 -7.96
C LYS A 121 4.58 -7.75 -7.96
N ALA A 122 3.75 -7.57 -6.93
CA ALA A 122 2.83 -6.42 -6.84
C ALA A 122 3.56 -5.06 -6.86
N LYS A 123 4.78 -4.96 -6.32
CA LYS A 123 5.58 -3.72 -6.42
C LYS A 123 5.97 -3.38 -7.86
N HIS A 124 6.22 -4.38 -8.70
CA HIS A 124 6.61 -4.19 -10.10
C HIS A 124 5.41 -3.89 -11.00
N HIS A 125 4.19 -4.19 -10.55
CA HIS A 125 2.93 -3.89 -11.23
C HIS A 125 2.22 -2.65 -10.66
N ARG A 126 2.97 -1.73 -10.03
CA ARG A 126 2.39 -0.55 -9.38
C ARG A 126 1.58 0.28 -10.38
N PHE A 127 0.35 0.63 -9.99
CA PHE A 127 -0.63 1.41 -10.78
C PHE A 127 -1.08 0.79 -12.10
N ASP A 128 -0.68 -0.46 -12.41
CA ASP A 128 -1.00 -1.10 -13.68
C ASP A 128 -0.74 -0.19 -14.90
N LEU A 129 0.46 0.39 -14.98
CA LEU A 129 0.81 1.42 -15.97
C LEU A 129 0.65 0.97 -17.43
N CYS A 130 0.57 -0.34 -17.68
CA CYS A 130 0.35 -0.91 -19.00
C CYS A 130 -1.14 -1.06 -19.36
N ALA A 131 -2.07 -0.82 -18.43
CA ALA A 131 -3.50 -0.83 -18.73
C ALA A 131 -3.87 0.37 -19.63
N LYS A 132 -4.80 0.15 -20.55
CA LYS A 132 -5.31 1.20 -21.45
C LYS A 132 -5.94 2.39 -20.74
N THR A 133 -6.36 2.19 -19.49
CA THR A 133 -7.04 3.19 -18.65
C THR A 133 -6.06 4.00 -17.79
N SER A 134 -4.77 3.67 -17.80
CA SER A 134 -3.79 4.33 -16.94
C SER A 134 -3.49 5.74 -17.45
N PRO A 135 -3.50 6.76 -16.55
CA PRO A 135 -3.29 8.14 -16.96
C PRO A 135 -1.88 8.33 -17.51
N ALA A 136 -1.78 8.79 -18.76
CA ALA A 136 -0.52 9.11 -19.41
C ALA A 136 -0.05 10.56 -19.15
N VAL A 137 -0.99 11.43 -18.76
CA VAL A 137 -0.77 12.85 -18.48
C VAL A 137 -1.56 13.22 -17.23
N PHE A 138 -0.94 13.97 -16.32
CA PHE A 138 -1.62 14.55 -15.16
C PHE A 138 -2.05 15.97 -15.50
N ASP A 139 -3.33 16.16 -15.78
CA ASP A 139 -3.90 17.47 -16.07
C ASP A 139 -3.71 18.42 -14.88
N GLY A 140 -3.37 19.68 -15.16
CA GLY A 140 -3.25 20.71 -14.11
C GLY A 140 -1.97 20.65 -13.28
N PHE A 141 -1.08 19.67 -13.47
CA PHE A 141 0.16 19.54 -12.69
C PHE A 141 0.93 20.86 -12.55
N LEU A 142 1.21 21.54 -13.65
CA LEU A 142 1.96 22.82 -13.63
C LEU A 142 1.19 23.97 -12.99
N ASN A 143 -0.13 23.91 -12.91
CA ASN A 143 -0.99 24.97 -12.38
C ASN A 143 -1.18 24.85 -10.86
N GLU A 144 -0.86 23.70 -10.26
CA GLU A 144 -0.99 23.45 -8.82
C GLU A 144 0.23 23.89 -8.00
N PHE A 145 1.36 24.16 -8.65
CA PHE A 145 2.54 24.69 -7.99
C PHE A 145 2.52 26.22 -8.00
N ASN A 146 2.32 26.82 -6.82
CA ASN A 146 2.63 28.23 -6.59
C ASN A 146 4.16 28.37 -6.45
N ASN A 147 4.84 28.66 -7.56
CA ASN A 147 6.26 29.01 -7.56
C ASN A 147 6.49 30.42 -7.00
#